data_AF-A0A5C7X331-F1
#
_entry.id   AF-A0A5C7X331-F1
#
_cell.length_a   1.000
_cell.length_b   1.000
_cell.length_c   1.000
_cell.angle_alpha   90.00
_cell.angle_beta   90.00
_cell.angle_gamma   90.00
#
_symmetry.space_group_name_H-M   'P 1'
#
loop_
_entity.id
_entity.type
_entity.pdbx_description
1 polymer ?
#
loop_
_entity_poly.entity_id
_entity_poly.type
_entity_poly.pdbx_seq_one_letter_code
_entity_poly.pdbx_strand_id
1 'polypeptide(L)'
;MQASGLRHWIQQHVSWPLALALVLSLLLHITVLTELNWRNWLEEAPQQTVLQARLSPPPIAQAVAAAPPSKPRPIGVKPASTLDKTPSVQPESPAESTEVIAEQASALPAAAEQVATTEEEGQAKLAEIAAWHEMDQPVAVADDEKPPPYQRVSTAFVVYVNGEDRPAGTASIDYVQESPGNYSLRWLVEGRGLLKLLYPSLEQQSTGEVGPSGLKPHFYRYAFGSRASKTYEASFDWETNVITLKTAKGEQRRDLRVNTQDILSFMYQFMFVPPLQEMHVTLTNGRRVGEYEYSFEGEDSLVIADQTIQTVHIVHTRGDTDEKVELWLASDYRYVPVKIKKLEKNGMVIEQVATRLITE
;
A
#
# COMPACT_ATOMS: atom_id res chain seq x y z
N MET A 1 -17.97 -24.22 -59.36
CA MET A 1 -16.94 -23.24 -58.90
C MET A 1 -16.87 -23.34 -57.38
N GLN A 2 -15.74 -23.51 -56.68
CA GLN A 2 -14.34 -23.80 -57.05
C GLN A 2 -13.68 -24.63 -55.91
N ALA A 3 -13.85 -25.96 -55.87
CA ALA A 3 -13.11 -26.81 -54.92
C ALA A 3 -11.61 -26.92 -55.24
N SER A 4 -11.22 -26.58 -56.47
CA SER A 4 -9.83 -26.54 -56.96
C SER A 4 -9.03 -25.36 -56.41
N GLY A 5 -9.64 -24.19 -56.23
CA GLY A 5 -8.95 -22.97 -55.80
C GLY A 5 -8.32 -23.09 -54.41
N LEU A 6 -9.08 -23.61 -53.44
CA LEU A 6 -8.61 -23.76 -52.06
C LEU A 6 -7.41 -24.73 -51.96
N ARG A 7 -7.44 -25.85 -52.69
CA ARG A 7 -6.34 -26.82 -52.70
C ARG A 7 -5.07 -26.24 -53.32
N HIS A 8 -5.19 -25.44 -54.38
CA HIS A 8 -4.05 -24.82 -55.04
C HIS A 8 -3.44 -23.69 -54.20
N TRP A 9 -4.28 -22.89 -53.52
CA TRP A 9 -3.84 -21.86 -52.57
C TRP A 9 -3.08 -22.47 -51.38
N ILE A 10 -3.59 -23.55 -50.78
CA ILE A 10 -2.90 -24.27 -49.70
C ILE A 10 -1.54 -24.80 -50.17
N GLN A 11 -1.46 -25.39 -51.37
CA GLN A 11 -0.19 -25.90 -51.92
C GLN A 11 0.85 -24.82 -52.23
N GLN A 12 0.44 -23.57 -52.46
CA GLN A 12 1.36 -22.45 -52.74
C GLN A 12 1.81 -21.71 -51.47
N HIS A 13 1.02 -21.71 -50.39
CA HIS A 13 1.31 -20.92 -49.19
C HIS A 13 1.59 -21.75 -47.93
N VAL A 14 1.26 -23.05 -47.90
CA VAL A 14 1.53 -23.92 -46.75
C VAL A 14 2.68 -24.87 -47.09
N SER A 15 3.82 -24.65 -46.45
CA SER A 15 4.93 -25.60 -46.45
C SER A 15 4.51 -26.88 -45.73
N TRP A 16 4.13 -27.90 -46.51
CA TRP A 16 3.72 -29.23 -46.01
C TRP A 16 4.62 -29.82 -44.91
N PRO A 17 5.97 -29.78 -44.97
CA PRO A 17 6.82 -30.25 -43.86
C PRO A 17 6.64 -29.45 -42.56
N LEU A 18 6.29 -28.16 -42.65
CA LEU A 18 6.11 -27.27 -41.49
C LEU A 18 4.73 -27.49 -40.84
N ALA A 19 3.69 -27.70 -41.66
CA ALA A 19 2.38 -28.16 -41.19
C ALA A 19 2.46 -29.54 -40.51
N LEU A 20 3.23 -30.47 -41.11
CA LEU A 20 3.45 -31.81 -40.55
C LEU A 20 4.26 -31.75 -39.24
N ALA A 21 5.29 -30.89 -39.16
CA ALA A 21 6.02 -30.63 -37.93
C ALA A 21 5.14 -30.01 -36.82
N LEU A 22 4.22 -29.10 -37.16
CA LEU A 22 3.25 -28.54 -36.21
C LEU A 22 2.29 -29.61 -35.66
N VAL A 23 1.75 -30.47 -36.53
CA VAL A 23 0.86 -31.57 -36.10
C VAL A 23 1.62 -32.59 -35.23
N LEU A 24 2.86 -32.93 -35.60
CA LEU A 24 3.68 -33.89 -34.85
C LEU A 24 4.14 -33.31 -33.50
N SER A 25 4.45 -32.01 -33.45
CA SER A 25 4.69 -31.27 -32.20
C SER A 25 3.45 -31.23 -31.33
N LEU A 26 2.27 -30.93 -31.88
CA LEU A 26 1.01 -30.89 -31.14
C LEU A 26 0.67 -32.28 -30.56
N LEU A 27 0.84 -33.35 -31.34
CA LEU A 27 0.68 -34.73 -30.87
C LEU A 27 1.66 -35.05 -29.74
N LEU A 28 2.94 -34.67 -29.86
CA LEU A 28 3.93 -34.86 -28.79
C LEU A 28 3.50 -34.16 -27.50
N HIS A 29 3.07 -32.89 -27.58
CA HIS A 29 2.58 -32.14 -26.43
C HIS A 29 1.33 -32.77 -25.83
N ILE A 30 0.38 -33.26 -26.64
CA ILE A 30 -0.81 -33.97 -26.16
C ILE A 30 -0.41 -35.29 -25.46
N THR A 31 0.49 -36.09 -26.04
CA THR A 31 0.94 -37.34 -25.40
C THR A 31 1.66 -37.09 -24.08
N VAL A 32 2.49 -36.04 -24.00
CA VAL A 32 3.10 -35.62 -22.73
C VAL A 32 2.01 -35.15 -21.75
N LEU A 33 1.02 -34.38 -22.23
CA LEU A 33 -0.13 -33.90 -21.45
C LEU A 33 -1.03 -35.02 -20.88
N THR A 34 -1.08 -36.20 -21.52
CA THR A 34 -1.86 -37.36 -21.06
C THR A 34 -1.06 -38.36 -20.23
N GLU A 35 0.25 -38.52 -20.48
CA GLU A 35 1.12 -39.47 -19.76
C GLU A 35 1.66 -38.89 -18.44
N LEU A 36 1.91 -37.58 -18.37
CA LEU A 36 2.13 -36.92 -17.07
C LEU A 36 0.79 -36.84 -16.35
N ASN A 37 0.67 -37.57 -15.26
CA ASN A 37 -0.54 -37.66 -14.48
C ASN A 37 -0.72 -36.41 -13.58
N TRP A 38 -0.89 -35.22 -14.19
CA TRP A 38 -1.00 -33.90 -13.49
C TRP A 38 -2.00 -33.90 -12.35
N ARG A 39 -3.02 -34.75 -12.44
CA ARG A 39 -4.02 -34.98 -11.40
C ARG A 39 -3.38 -35.31 -10.04
N ASN A 40 -2.33 -36.14 -10.02
CA ASN A 40 -1.60 -36.48 -8.80
C ASN A 40 -0.75 -35.32 -8.24
N TRP A 41 -0.45 -34.30 -9.07
CA TRP A 41 0.33 -33.12 -8.67
C TRP A 41 -0.58 -31.96 -8.22
N LEU A 42 -1.84 -31.95 -8.67
CA LEU A 42 -2.87 -31.00 -8.26
C LEU A 42 -3.68 -31.51 -7.04
N GLU A 43 -3.79 -32.82 -6.85
CA GLU A 43 -4.41 -33.47 -5.68
C GLU A 43 -3.35 -33.90 -4.64
N GLU A 44 -2.29 -33.10 -4.44
CA GLU A 44 -1.49 -33.15 -3.21
C GLU A 44 -2.29 -32.49 -2.07
N ALA A 45 -3.32 -33.20 -1.62
CA ALA A 45 -4.11 -32.82 -0.46
C ALA A 45 -3.16 -32.63 0.73
N PRO A 46 -3.25 -31.51 1.46
CA PRO A 46 -2.33 -31.24 2.56
C PRO A 46 -2.45 -32.40 3.56
N GLN A 47 -1.34 -33.11 3.80
CA GLN A 47 -1.31 -34.11 4.85
C GLN A 47 -1.70 -33.40 6.14
N GLN A 48 -2.86 -33.77 6.68
CA GLN A 48 -3.30 -33.32 7.99
C GLN A 48 -2.35 -33.95 9.01
N THR A 49 -1.25 -33.27 9.29
CA THR A 49 -0.35 -33.55 10.40
C THR A 49 -1.14 -33.29 11.68
N VAL A 50 -1.87 -34.32 12.12
CA VAL A 50 -2.65 -34.30 13.36
C VAL A 50 -1.66 -34.04 14.49
N LEU A 51 -1.62 -32.79 14.98
CA LEU A 51 -0.78 -32.37 16.08
C LEU A 51 -1.22 -33.10 17.35
N GLN A 52 -0.61 -34.26 17.60
CA GLN A 52 -0.84 -35.03 18.82
C GLN A 52 -0.14 -34.34 20.00
N ALA A 53 -0.82 -33.35 20.57
CA ALA A 53 -0.44 -32.73 21.83
C ALA A 53 -0.60 -33.74 22.98
N ARG A 54 0.43 -34.58 23.19
CA ARG A 54 0.49 -35.49 24.32
C ARG A 54 0.97 -34.70 25.55
N LEU A 55 0.05 -34.34 26.43
CA LEU A 55 0.36 -33.75 27.73
C LEU A 55 1.29 -34.69 28.50
N SER A 56 2.55 -34.27 28.69
CA SER A 56 3.42 -34.85 29.70
C SER A 56 2.88 -34.45 31.08
N PRO A 57 2.76 -35.38 32.04
CA PRO A 57 2.47 -35.00 33.41
C PRO A 57 3.61 -34.10 33.92
N PRO A 58 3.32 -33.04 34.68
CA PRO A 58 4.36 -32.22 35.28
C PRO A 58 5.24 -33.08 36.20
N PRO A 59 6.52 -32.71 36.42
CA PRO A 59 7.34 -33.35 37.44
C PRO A 59 6.59 -33.33 38.77
N ILE A 60 6.52 -34.47 39.46
CA ILE A 60 5.87 -34.55 40.77
C ILE A 60 6.74 -33.78 41.76
N ALA A 61 6.46 -32.49 41.92
CA ALA A 61 6.89 -31.73 43.08
C ALA A 61 6.39 -32.48 44.32
N GLN A 62 7.31 -32.77 45.24
CA GLN A 62 6.99 -33.47 46.48
C GLN A 62 5.89 -32.72 47.23
N ALA A 63 4.86 -33.44 47.65
CA ALA A 63 3.66 -32.86 48.23
C ALA A 63 3.96 -32.12 49.54
N VAL A 64 3.90 -30.79 49.50
CA VAL A 64 3.66 -29.99 50.70
C VAL A 64 2.15 -30.04 50.98
N ALA A 65 1.78 -30.39 52.20
CA ALA A 65 0.41 -30.69 52.57
C ALA A 65 -0.55 -29.49 52.39
N ALA A 66 -1.75 -29.77 51.86
CA ALA A 66 -2.78 -28.76 51.62
C ALA A 66 -3.55 -28.37 52.89
N ALA A 67 -3.92 -27.09 52.98
CA ALA A 67 -4.98 -26.59 53.87
C ALA A 67 -6.33 -26.53 53.12
N PRO A 68 -7.48 -26.65 53.82
CA PRO A 68 -8.78 -26.94 53.19
C PRO A 68 -9.51 -25.70 52.60
N PRO A 69 -10.53 -25.92 51.73
CA PRO A 69 -11.05 -24.89 50.82
C PRO A 69 -12.31 -24.14 51.32
N SER A 70 -12.61 -23.00 50.68
CA SER A 70 -13.91 -22.32 50.75
C SER A 70 -14.61 -22.28 49.37
N LYS A 71 -15.95 -22.20 49.36
CA LYS A 71 -16.82 -22.47 48.19
C LYS A 71 -17.31 -21.18 47.48
N PRO A 72 -17.71 -21.27 46.18
CA PRO A 72 -18.18 -20.13 45.38
C PRO A 72 -19.72 -20.00 45.29
N ARG A 73 -20.26 -18.78 45.07
CA ARG A 73 -21.59 -18.48 44.46
C ARG A 73 -21.83 -16.93 44.27
N PRO A 74 -22.85 -16.45 43.53
CA PRO A 74 -22.86 -16.37 42.06
C PRO A 74 -23.34 -15.02 41.45
N ILE A 75 -23.33 -14.97 40.11
CA ILE A 75 -24.12 -14.18 39.14
C ILE A 75 -25.23 -13.26 39.69
N GLY A 76 -25.25 -12.01 39.21
CA GLY A 76 -26.43 -11.13 39.13
C GLY A 76 -26.57 -10.49 37.74
N VAL A 77 -27.79 -10.39 37.22
CA VAL A 77 -28.12 -9.95 35.85
C VAL A 77 -29.08 -8.74 35.90
N LYS A 78 -28.83 -7.73 35.04
CA LYS A 78 -29.72 -6.70 34.41
C LYS A 78 -30.98 -6.18 35.20
N PRO A 79 -31.36 -4.89 35.03
CA PRO A 79 -32.06 -4.53 33.78
C PRO A 79 -31.77 -3.11 33.23
N ALA A 80 -32.25 -2.88 32.01
CA ALA A 80 -32.32 -1.57 31.38
C ALA A 80 -33.66 -0.88 31.65
N SER A 81 -33.70 0.45 31.50
CA SER A 81 -34.92 1.28 31.51
C SER A 81 -34.81 2.25 30.33
N THR A 82 -35.59 2.11 29.25
CA THR A 82 -36.95 2.65 28.97
C THR A 82 -36.94 3.95 28.16
N LEU A 83 -37.61 3.93 26.99
CA LEU A 83 -38.50 4.99 26.46
C LEU A 83 -37.86 6.38 26.14
N ASP A 84 -38.26 7.18 25.15
CA ASP A 84 -39.27 7.07 24.08
C ASP A 84 -39.04 8.20 23.03
N LYS A 85 -39.73 8.14 21.88
CA LYS A 85 -40.25 9.29 21.08
C LYS A 85 -39.30 10.29 20.36
N THR A 86 -39.28 10.15 19.04
CA THR A 86 -39.63 11.11 17.95
C THR A 86 -40.47 12.37 18.33
N PRO A 87 -40.66 13.42 17.47
CA PRO A 87 -40.27 13.58 16.06
C PRO A 87 -39.78 14.98 15.54
N SER A 88 -39.36 15.00 14.27
CA SER A 88 -39.65 16.01 13.20
C SER A 88 -39.47 17.52 13.43
N VAL A 89 -38.62 18.15 12.59
CA VAL A 89 -38.97 19.37 11.84
C VAL A 89 -38.36 19.30 10.42
N GLN A 90 -39.19 19.60 9.41
CA GLN A 90 -38.85 20.09 8.06
C GLN A 90 -39.48 21.50 8.00
N PRO A 91 -38.82 22.56 7.48
CA PRO A 91 -38.58 22.74 6.03
C PRO A 91 -37.24 23.46 5.71
N GLU A 92 -36.94 24.05 4.53
CA GLU A 92 -37.69 24.38 3.30
C GLU A 92 -36.75 24.43 2.06
N SER A 93 -37.30 24.73 0.88
CA SER A 93 -36.66 25.32 -0.33
C SER A 93 -37.44 26.64 -0.63
N PRO A 94 -37.05 27.61 -1.50
CA PRO A 94 -36.38 27.40 -2.78
C PRO A 94 -35.45 28.55 -3.29
N ALA A 95 -34.93 28.34 -4.52
CA ALA A 95 -34.67 29.38 -5.54
C ALA A 95 -33.62 30.47 -5.23
N GLU A 96 -33.01 31.16 -6.20
CA GLU A 96 -32.73 30.93 -7.63
C GLU A 96 -31.81 32.09 -8.02
N SER A 97 -30.72 31.85 -8.76
CA SER A 97 -30.17 32.91 -9.59
C SER A 97 -29.30 32.34 -10.71
N THR A 98 -29.62 32.74 -11.93
CA THR A 98 -28.87 32.42 -13.14
C THR A 98 -28.00 33.62 -13.47
N GLU A 99 -26.70 33.42 -13.75
CA GLU A 99 -26.04 34.32 -14.71
C GLU A 99 -24.96 33.60 -15.51
N VAL A 100 -24.84 34.02 -16.76
CA VAL A 100 -24.05 33.43 -17.85
C VAL A 100 -23.03 34.47 -18.26
N ILE A 101 -21.84 34.09 -18.74
CA ILE A 101 -21.19 34.73 -19.91
C ILE A 101 -19.93 33.95 -20.36
N ALA A 102 -19.73 34.01 -21.68
CA ALA A 102 -18.82 33.31 -22.56
C ALA A 102 -17.30 33.30 -22.22
N GLU A 103 -16.71 32.12 -22.40
CA GLU A 103 -15.74 31.81 -23.47
C GLU A 103 -14.98 32.99 -24.12
N GLN A 104 -13.64 32.97 -23.99
CA GLN A 104 -12.76 33.40 -25.08
C GLN A 104 -11.38 32.74 -25.01
N ALA A 105 -10.90 32.23 -26.15
CA ALA A 105 -9.60 31.59 -26.31
C ALA A 105 -8.63 32.47 -27.12
N SER A 106 -7.36 32.53 -26.71
CA SER A 106 -6.20 32.92 -27.53
C SER A 106 -4.92 32.57 -26.75
N ALA A 107 -4.23 31.47 -27.06
CA ALA A 107 -3.20 31.31 -28.09
C ALA A 107 -1.77 31.60 -27.59
N LEU A 108 -0.90 30.60 -27.75
CA LEU A 108 0.56 30.67 -27.53
C LEU A 108 1.24 31.57 -28.57
N PRO A 109 2.47 32.04 -28.27
CA PRO A 109 3.57 31.48 -29.05
C PRO A 109 4.77 31.06 -28.20
N ALA A 110 5.59 30.15 -28.76
CA ALA A 110 6.83 29.67 -28.17
C ALA A 110 8.05 30.47 -28.68
N ALA A 111 9.10 30.62 -27.84
CA ALA A 111 10.47 30.83 -28.31
C ALA A 111 11.53 30.52 -27.23
N ALA A 112 12.46 29.62 -27.60
CA ALA A 112 13.87 29.54 -27.24
C ALA A 112 14.35 29.52 -25.75
N GLU A 113 15.08 28.46 -25.42
CA GLU A 113 15.98 28.37 -24.27
C GLU A 113 17.12 29.40 -24.35
N GLN A 114 17.43 30.08 -23.23
CA GLN A 114 18.81 30.47 -22.89
C GLN A 114 19.03 30.23 -21.40
N VAL A 115 19.88 29.24 -21.07
CA VAL A 115 20.30 28.97 -19.69
C VAL A 115 21.39 29.96 -19.32
N ALA A 116 21.02 31.00 -18.57
CA ALA A 116 21.93 31.91 -17.91
C ALA A 116 21.44 32.13 -16.48
N THR A 117 21.66 31.12 -15.61
CA THR A 117 21.29 31.19 -14.19
C THR A 117 21.93 32.41 -13.55
N THR A 118 21.12 33.43 -13.34
CA THR A 118 21.56 34.72 -12.79
C THR A 118 21.61 34.61 -11.27
N GLU A 119 22.49 35.35 -10.60
CA GLU A 119 22.60 35.29 -9.13
C GLU A 119 21.27 35.67 -8.44
N GLU A 120 20.46 36.52 -9.08
CA GLU A 120 19.06 36.81 -8.69
C GLU A 120 18.12 35.60 -8.80
N GLU A 121 18.26 34.71 -9.79
CA GLU A 121 17.45 33.48 -9.86
C GLU A 121 17.84 32.49 -8.76
N GLY A 122 19.14 32.42 -8.42
CA GLY A 122 19.62 31.66 -7.28
C GLY A 122 19.06 32.19 -5.95
N GLN A 123 19.04 33.52 -5.78
CA GLN A 123 18.48 34.18 -4.60
C GLN A 123 16.94 34.09 -4.56
N ALA A 124 16.25 34.24 -5.68
CA ALA A 124 14.81 34.06 -5.78
C ALA A 124 14.41 32.62 -5.45
N LYS A 125 15.15 31.63 -5.94
CA LYS A 125 14.93 30.21 -5.61
C LYS A 125 15.25 29.90 -4.14
N LEU A 126 16.27 30.50 -3.56
CA LEU A 126 16.56 30.40 -2.11
C LEU A 126 15.48 31.08 -1.25
N ALA A 127 14.92 32.20 -1.71
CA ALA A 127 13.81 32.88 -1.05
C ALA A 127 12.49 32.09 -1.20
N GLU A 128 12.27 31.44 -2.34
CA GLU A 128 11.16 30.51 -2.54
C GLU A 128 11.30 29.31 -1.60
N ILE A 129 12.48 28.68 -1.53
CA ILE A 129 12.80 27.60 -0.57
C ILE A 129 12.57 28.07 0.87
N ALA A 130 12.98 29.29 1.24
CA ALA A 130 12.71 29.86 2.56
C ALA A 130 11.20 30.05 2.82
N ALA A 131 10.43 30.50 1.83
CA ALA A 131 8.96 30.60 1.93
C ALA A 131 8.30 29.21 2.06
N TRP A 132 8.83 28.16 1.42
CA TRP A 132 8.41 26.77 1.64
C TRP A 132 8.67 26.27 3.08
N HIS A 133 9.63 26.85 3.81
CA HIS A 133 9.83 26.60 5.26
C HIS A 133 8.91 27.44 6.16
N GLU A 134 8.31 28.51 5.63
CA GLU A 134 7.43 29.45 6.35
C GLU A 134 5.92 29.16 6.15
N MET A 135 5.56 28.39 5.12
CA MET A 135 4.20 27.86 4.92
C MET A 135 3.82 26.82 5.97
N ASP A 136 3.21 27.30 7.06
CA ASP A 136 2.55 26.58 8.16
C ASP A 136 3.07 25.17 8.44
N GLN A 137 4.05 25.09 9.35
CA GLN A 137 4.13 23.93 10.22
C GLN A 137 2.82 23.88 11.04
N PRO A 138 2.01 22.81 10.96
CA PRO A 138 0.82 22.72 11.80
C PRO A 138 1.27 22.68 13.26
N VAL A 139 1.03 23.77 13.98
CA VAL A 139 1.33 23.88 15.40
C VAL A 139 0.54 22.77 16.09
N ALA A 140 1.26 21.79 16.65
CA ALA A 140 0.65 20.68 17.35
C ALA A 140 -0.21 21.22 18.50
N VAL A 141 -1.53 21.14 18.32
CA VAL A 141 -2.48 21.49 19.38
C VAL A 141 -2.18 20.56 20.55
N ALA A 142 -1.96 21.13 21.73
CA ALA A 142 -1.70 20.34 22.93
C ALA A 142 -2.96 19.53 23.25
N ASP A 143 -2.87 18.23 22.99
CA ASP A 143 -3.96 17.26 23.02
C ASP A 143 -3.60 16.21 24.07
N ASP A 144 -4.59 15.72 24.83
CA ASP A 144 -4.42 14.88 26.03
C ASP A 144 -3.36 13.78 25.83
N GLU A 145 -2.46 13.57 26.82
CA GLU A 145 -1.25 12.74 26.73
C GLU A 145 -1.45 11.47 25.89
N LYS A 146 -1.21 11.60 24.58
CA LYS A 146 -1.32 10.49 23.66
C LYS A 146 -0.33 9.42 24.12
N PRO A 147 -0.72 8.15 24.19
CA PRO A 147 0.20 7.09 24.60
C PRO A 147 1.48 7.18 23.76
N PRO A 148 2.65 6.78 24.29
CA PRO A 148 3.88 6.84 23.51
C PRO A 148 3.69 6.15 22.15
N PRO A 149 4.28 6.68 21.06
CA PRO A 149 4.20 6.03 19.77
C PRO A 149 4.77 4.60 19.87
N TYR A 150 4.22 3.67 19.09
CA TYR A 150 4.72 2.30 19.05
C TYR A 150 6.20 2.31 18.65
N GLN A 151 7.01 1.57 19.39
CA GLN A 151 8.41 1.34 19.05
C GLN A 151 8.52 0.29 17.94
N ARG A 152 7.52 -0.61 17.84
CA ARG A 152 7.45 -1.59 16.76
C ARG A 152 6.02 -1.78 16.29
N VAL A 153 5.85 -1.90 14.97
CA VAL A 153 4.61 -2.38 14.37
C VAL A 153 4.96 -3.46 13.34
N SER A 154 4.26 -4.58 13.36
CA SER A 154 4.39 -5.61 12.31
C SER A 154 3.00 -6.05 11.88
N THR A 155 2.68 -5.77 10.62
CA THR A 155 1.39 -6.08 9.99
C THR A 155 1.60 -7.12 8.90
N ALA A 156 0.95 -8.27 9.01
CA ALA A 156 0.95 -9.31 7.99
C ALA A 156 -0.35 -9.26 7.18
N PHE A 157 -0.24 -9.38 5.86
CA PHE A 157 -1.34 -9.23 4.92
C PHE A 157 -1.46 -10.44 3.99
N VAL A 158 -2.69 -10.73 3.56
CA VAL A 158 -2.98 -11.53 2.37
C VAL A 158 -3.18 -10.59 1.18
N VAL A 159 -2.64 -10.98 0.03
CA VAL A 159 -2.74 -10.21 -1.22
C VAL A 159 -3.80 -10.84 -2.13
N TYR A 160 -4.70 -10.03 -2.65
CA TYR A 160 -5.72 -10.36 -3.64
C TYR A 160 -5.50 -9.53 -4.91
N VAL A 161 -5.97 -10.03 -6.05
CA VAL A 161 -5.84 -9.37 -7.35
C VAL A 161 -7.20 -9.35 -8.04
N ASN A 162 -7.57 -8.22 -8.63
CA ASN A 162 -8.81 -7.99 -9.39
C ASN A 162 -10.10 -8.41 -8.66
N GLY A 163 -10.13 -8.36 -7.33
CA GLY A 163 -11.28 -8.76 -6.51
C GLY A 163 -11.53 -10.28 -6.48
N GLU A 164 -10.56 -11.12 -6.86
CA GLU A 164 -10.68 -12.57 -6.71
C GLU A 164 -10.57 -12.99 -5.24
N ASP A 165 -11.49 -13.85 -4.76
CA ASP A 165 -11.45 -14.43 -3.40
C ASP A 165 -10.22 -15.29 -3.11
N ARG A 166 -9.48 -15.71 -4.15
CA ARG A 166 -8.30 -16.56 -4.00
C ARG A 166 -7.06 -15.71 -3.67
N PRO A 167 -6.34 -16.00 -2.56
CA PRO A 167 -5.06 -15.37 -2.26
C PRO A 167 -4.04 -15.49 -3.41
N ALA A 168 -3.64 -14.33 -3.94
CA ALA A 168 -2.64 -14.17 -4.98
C ALA A 168 -1.20 -14.10 -4.42
N GLY A 169 -1.06 -13.80 -3.12
CA GLY A 169 0.23 -13.66 -2.46
C GLY A 169 0.11 -13.35 -0.96
N THR A 170 1.23 -12.94 -0.38
CA THR A 170 1.32 -12.41 1.00
C THR A 170 2.15 -11.15 1.02
N ALA A 171 1.91 -10.28 2.00
CA ALA A 171 2.78 -9.16 2.29
C ALA A 171 3.02 -8.99 3.80
N SER A 172 4.06 -8.27 4.15
CA SER A 172 4.35 -7.84 5.52
C SER A 172 4.91 -6.42 5.50
N ILE A 173 4.46 -5.57 6.43
CA ILE A 173 5.10 -4.29 6.70
C ILE A 173 5.60 -4.31 8.15
N ASP A 174 6.91 -4.09 8.31
CA ASP A 174 7.57 -3.93 9.59
C ASP A 174 8.00 -2.47 9.77
N TYR A 175 7.59 -1.83 10.87
CA TYR A 175 8.10 -0.57 11.39
C TYR A 175 8.92 -0.85 12.66
N VAL A 176 10.08 -0.21 12.79
CA VAL A 176 10.90 -0.20 13.99
C VAL A 176 11.40 1.23 14.25
N GLN A 177 11.24 1.73 15.48
CA GLN A 177 11.94 2.93 15.93
C GLN A 177 13.35 2.51 16.38
N GLU A 178 14.35 2.78 15.55
CA GLU A 178 15.73 2.35 15.75
C GLU A 178 16.51 3.40 16.56
N SER A 179 16.90 3.07 17.80
CA SER A 179 17.58 4.00 18.72
C SER A 179 16.76 5.28 19.01
N PRO A 180 17.19 6.20 19.90
CA PRO A 180 16.45 7.42 20.14
C PRO A 180 16.39 8.29 18.88
N GLY A 181 15.23 8.34 18.22
CA GLY A 181 14.92 9.29 17.16
C GLY A 181 15.10 8.82 15.71
N ASN A 182 15.55 7.60 15.42
CA ASN A 182 15.52 7.08 14.03
C ASN A 182 14.41 6.05 13.83
N TYR A 183 14.06 5.77 12.58
CA TYR A 183 13.14 4.70 12.21
C TYR A 183 13.63 3.92 10.98
N SER A 184 13.17 2.67 10.91
CA SER A 184 13.16 1.88 9.69
C SER A 184 11.77 1.31 9.40
N LEU A 185 11.45 1.25 8.11
CA LEU A 185 10.24 0.70 7.55
C LEU A 185 10.63 -0.26 6.43
N ARG A 186 10.02 -1.45 6.40
CA ARG A 186 10.20 -2.43 5.33
C ARG A 186 8.88 -3.07 4.95
N TRP A 187 8.52 -2.93 3.67
CA TRP A 187 7.37 -3.61 3.06
C TRP A 187 7.87 -4.70 2.12
N LEU A 188 7.50 -5.95 2.38
CA LEU A 188 7.76 -7.08 1.50
C LEU A 188 6.44 -7.61 0.96
N VAL A 189 6.36 -7.87 -0.34
CA VAL A 189 5.23 -8.51 -1.03
C VAL A 189 5.75 -9.67 -1.85
N GLU A 190 5.15 -10.85 -1.69
CA GLU A 190 5.52 -12.07 -2.39
C GLU A 190 4.31 -12.68 -3.11
N GLY A 191 4.41 -12.86 -4.43
CA GLY A 191 3.42 -13.58 -5.22
C GLY A 191 3.42 -15.08 -4.93
N ARG A 192 2.27 -15.74 -5.11
CA ARG A 192 2.10 -17.20 -4.99
C ARG A 192 1.61 -17.83 -6.29
N GLY A 193 1.79 -19.14 -6.40
CA GLY A 193 1.39 -19.93 -7.58
C GLY A 193 1.96 -19.37 -8.88
N LEU A 194 1.14 -19.36 -9.94
CA LEU A 194 1.51 -18.85 -11.26
C LEU A 194 1.85 -17.34 -11.25
N LEU A 195 1.27 -16.56 -10.32
CA LEU A 195 1.57 -15.12 -10.25
C LEU A 195 3.03 -14.87 -9.88
N LYS A 196 3.67 -15.76 -9.09
CA LYS A 196 5.10 -15.65 -8.73
C LYS A 196 6.05 -15.66 -9.94
N LEU A 197 5.66 -16.27 -11.07
CA LEU A 197 6.47 -16.26 -12.29
C LEU A 197 6.46 -14.89 -12.99
N LEU A 198 5.39 -14.11 -12.79
CA LEU A 198 5.20 -12.78 -13.38
C LEU A 198 5.61 -11.65 -12.41
N TYR A 199 5.35 -11.85 -11.12
CA TYR A 199 5.59 -10.93 -10.00
C TYR A 199 6.40 -11.67 -8.92
N PRO A 200 7.75 -11.69 -9.01
CA PRO A 200 8.58 -12.53 -8.16
C PRO A 200 8.57 -12.08 -6.69
N SER A 201 8.82 -10.80 -6.46
CA SER A 201 8.73 -10.11 -5.17
C SER A 201 8.73 -8.59 -5.39
N LEU A 202 8.20 -7.85 -4.42
CA LEU A 202 8.40 -6.41 -4.28
C LEU A 202 8.91 -6.16 -2.86
N GLU A 203 10.04 -5.48 -2.76
CA GLU A 203 10.54 -4.94 -1.49
C GLU A 203 10.55 -3.41 -1.58
N GLN A 204 10.05 -2.74 -0.54
CA GLN A 204 10.26 -1.33 -0.30
C GLN A 204 10.87 -1.12 1.09
N GLN A 205 11.74 -0.13 1.21
CA GLN A 205 12.40 0.25 2.45
C GLN A 205 12.35 1.77 2.58
N SER A 206 12.10 2.27 3.78
CA SER A 206 12.23 3.70 4.14
C SER A 206 12.98 3.79 5.47
N THR A 207 13.95 4.69 5.57
CA THR A 207 14.66 5.00 6.81
C THR A 207 14.81 6.50 6.98
N GLY A 208 14.78 6.96 8.22
CA GLY A 208 14.87 8.39 8.52
C GLY A 208 14.84 8.69 10.01
N GLU A 209 14.52 9.92 10.35
CA GLU A 209 14.34 10.39 11.73
C GLU A 209 12.86 10.56 12.08
N VAL A 210 12.54 10.46 13.38
CA VAL A 210 11.23 10.74 13.96
C VAL A 210 11.32 12.11 14.64
N GLY A 211 10.87 13.13 13.92
CA GLY A 211 10.81 14.51 14.42
C GLY A 211 9.51 14.84 15.16
N PRO A 212 9.36 16.09 15.65
CA PRO A 212 8.14 16.54 16.34
C PRO A 212 6.86 16.38 15.51
N SER A 213 6.98 16.53 14.19
CA SER A 213 5.87 16.39 13.23
C SER A 213 5.72 14.98 12.65
N GLY A 214 6.40 13.96 13.21
CA GLY A 214 6.36 12.58 12.73
C GLY A 214 7.56 12.16 11.89
N LEU A 215 7.33 11.39 10.83
CA LEU A 215 8.40 10.73 10.06
C LEU A 215 9.04 11.70 9.05
N LYS A 216 10.38 11.79 9.09
CA LYS A 216 11.20 12.55 8.15
C LYS A 216 12.17 11.60 7.45
N PRO A 217 11.88 11.14 6.22
CA PRO A 217 12.72 10.17 5.52
C PRO A 217 14.08 10.76 5.12
N HIS A 218 15.13 9.95 5.22
CA HIS A 218 16.46 10.23 4.69
C HIS A 218 16.79 9.36 3.48
N PHE A 219 16.24 8.14 3.43
CA PHE A 219 16.44 7.21 2.33
C PHE A 219 15.18 6.38 2.07
N TYR A 220 14.84 6.20 0.80
CA TYR A 220 13.82 5.27 0.34
C TYR A 220 14.36 4.39 -0.79
N ARG A 221 13.97 3.12 -0.80
CA ARG A 221 14.31 2.15 -1.85
C ARG A 221 13.09 1.33 -2.24
N TYR A 222 12.87 1.20 -3.54
CA TYR A 222 11.91 0.31 -4.18
C TYR A 222 12.68 -0.73 -5.00
N ALA A 223 12.38 -2.02 -4.86
CA ALA A 223 12.99 -3.10 -5.63
C ALA A 223 11.96 -4.15 -6.05
N PHE A 224 11.69 -4.26 -7.35
CA PHE A 224 10.79 -5.28 -7.89
C PHE A 224 11.57 -6.43 -8.55
N GLY A 225 11.61 -7.57 -7.85
CA GLY A 225 12.48 -8.71 -8.15
C GLY A 225 13.97 -8.38 -8.03
N SER A 226 14.81 -9.24 -8.61
CA SER A 226 16.27 -9.12 -8.58
C SER A 226 16.87 -8.22 -9.68
N ARG A 227 16.05 -7.53 -10.47
CA ARG A 227 16.51 -6.76 -11.65
C ARG A 227 16.83 -5.32 -11.25
N ALA A 228 18.09 -4.92 -11.38
CA ALA A 228 18.52 -3.52 -11.14
C ALA A 228 17.74 -2.48 -11.98
N SER A 229 17.23 -2.85 -13.16
CA SER A 229 16.34 -2.01 -13.98
C SER A 229 14.94 -1.77 -13.38
N LYS A 230 14.65 -2.41 -12.26
CA LYS A 230 13.43 -2.31 -11.45
C LYS A 230 13.74 -1.94 -9.99
N THR A 231 14.94 -1.45 -9.73
CA THR A 231 15.35 -0.83 -8.47
C THR A 231 15.36 0.69 -8.64
N TYR A 232 14.73 1.40 -7.70
CA TYR A 232 14.71 2.87 -7.63
C TYR A 232 15.04 3.29 -6.19
N GLU A 233 15.84 4.33 -6.03
CA GLU A 233 16.29 4.83 -4.73
C GLU A 233 16.09 6.34 -4.68
N ALA A 234 15.72 6.87 -3.52
CA ALA A 234 15.68 8.31 -3.23
C ALA A 234 16.49 8.62 -1.98
N SER A 235 17.41 9.56 -2.08
CA SER A 235 18.15 10.13 -0.95
C SER A 235 17.69 11.57 -0.70
N PHE A 236 17.32 11.87 0.54
CA PHE A 236 16.75 13.14 0.97
C PHE A 236 17.82 13.92 1.75
N ASP A 237 18.38 14.95 1.12
CA ASP A 237 19.31 15.87 1.76
C ASP A 237 18.54 17.12 2.22
N TRP A 238 18.17 17.12 3.50
CA TRP A 238 17.48 18.22 4.17
C TRP A 238 18.40 19.38 4.56
N GLU A 239 19.73 19.23 4.46
CA GLU A 239 20.68 20.33 4.69
C GLU A 239 20.80 21.19 3.43
N THR A 240 20.86 20.55 2.25
CA THR A 240 20.94 21.26 0.96
C THR A 240 19.59 21.45 0.26
N ASN A 241 18.50 20.91 0.82
CA ASN A 241 17.15 20.85 0.22
C ASN A 241 17.17 20.21 -1.19
N VAL A 242 17.88 19.09 -1.33
CA VAL A 242 17.97 18.32 -2.58
C VAL A 242 17.52 16.88 -2.37
N ILE A 243 16.67 16.39 -3.27
CA ILE A 243 16.35 14.96 -3.38
C ILE A 243 17.03 14.38 -4.61
N THR A 244 17.84 13.34 -4.38
CA THR A 244 18.54 12.59 -5.43
C THR A 244 17.79 11.30 -5.71
N LEU A 245 17.22 11.20 -6.91
CA LEU A 245 16.52 10.01 -7.40
C LEU A 245 17.46 9.18 -8.27
N LYS A 246 17.58 7.89 -7.98
CA LYS A 246 18.52 6.99 -8.65
C LYS A 246 17.78 5.82 -9.27
N THR A 247 18.09 5.56 -10.54
CA THR A 247 17.49 4.49 -11.32
C THR A 247 18.56 3.86 -12.22
N ALA A 248 18.25 2.73 -12.88
CA ALA A 248 19.13 2.18 -13.92
C ALA A 248 19.34 3.09 -15.15
N LYS A 249 18.65 4.24 -15.26
CA LYS A 249 18.92 5.26 -16.28
C LYS A 249 19.93 6.32 -15.83
N GLY A 250 20.38 6.29 -14.57
CA GLY A 250 21.21 7.31 -13.95
C GLY A 250 20.53 7.99 -12.75
N GLU A 251 21.16 9.07 -12.30
CA GLU A 251 20.74 9.86 -11.14
C GLU A 251 20.13 11.21 -11.61
N GLN A 252 19.10 11.67 -10.90
CA GLN A 252 18.39 12.91 -11.17
C GLN A 252 18.21 13.68 -9.86
N ARG A 253 18.68 14.92 -9.80
CA ARG A 253 18.44 15.83 -8.68
C ARG A 253 17.19 16.66 -8.91
N ARG A 254 16.44 16.89 -7.84
CA ARG A 254 15.28 17.78 -7.76
C ARG A 254 15.31 18.53 -6.44
N ASP A 255 14.55 19.62 -6.38
CA ASP A 255 14.37 20.38 -5.15
C ASP A 255 13.55 19.55 -4.16
N LEU A 256 14.00 19.48 -2.90
CA LEU A 256 13.32 18.80 -1.82
C LEU A 256 12.47 19.81 -1.07
N ARG A 257 11.15 19.77 -1.26
CA ARG A 257 10.22 20.62 -0.49
C ARG A 257 10.09 20.12 0.94
N VAL A 258 9.82 21.04 1.85
CA VAL A 258 9.39 20.74 3.23
C VAL A 258 8.25 19.72 3.23
N ASN A 259 8.27 18.84 4.24
CA ASN A 259 7.30 17.75 4.42
C ASN A 259 7.19 16.74 3.26
N THR A 260 8.14 16.72 2.30
CA THR A 260 8.20 15.67 1.27
C THR A 260 8.43 14.31 1.93
N GLN A 261 7.58 13.34 1.59
CA GLN A 261 7.64 11.98 2.13
C GLN A 261 7.95 10.96 1.02
N ASP A 262 8.32 9.74 1.39
CA ASP A 262 8.15 8.60 0.48
C ASP A 262 6.80 7.91 0.74
N ILE A 263 6.38 7.04 -0.17
CA ILE A 263 5.08 6.34 -0.06
C ILE A 263 4.96 5.55 1.25
N LEU A 264 6.05 4.92 1.72
CA LEU A 264 6.01 4.05 2.89
C LEU A 264 6.05 4.85 4.19
N SER A 265 6.85 5.93 4.26
CA SER A 265 6.82 6.88 5.37
C SER A 265 5.45 7.56 5.48
N PHE A 266 4.86 8.00 4.35
CA PHE A 266 3.53 8.60 4.31
C PHE A 266 2.44 7.68 4.89
N MET A 267 2.47 6.40 4.57
CA MET A 267 1.51 5.41 5.11
C MET A 267 1.60 5.22 6.63
N TYR A 268 2.76 5.49 7.23
CA TYR A 268 3.02 5.32 8.68
C TYR A 268 3.11 6.66 9.45
N GLN A 269 3.11 7.79 8.74
CA GLN A 269 3.01 9.14 9.29
C GLN A 269 1.82 9.29 10.25
N PHE A 270 0.72 8.58 9.97
CA PHE A 270 -0.53 8.70 10.72
C PHE A 270 -0.46 8.20 12.16
N MET A 271 0.60 7.46 12.53
CA MET A 271 0.91 7.12 13.93
C MET A 271 1.28 8.33 14.79
N PHE A 272 1.75 9.41 14.16
CA PHE A 272 2.23 10.62 14.82
C PHE A 272 1.25 11.79 14.68
N VAL A 273 0.65 11.95 13.50
CA VAL A 273 -0.31 13.02 13.18
C VAL A 273 -1.54 12.38 12.54
N PRO A 274 -2.76 12.51 13.11
CA PRO A 274 -3.96 11.90 12.54
C PRO A 274 -4.23 12.38 11.10
N PRO A 275 -4.85 11.56 10.23
CA PRO A 275 -5.23 12.00 8.90
C PRO A 275 -6.21 13.17 8.96
N LEU A 276 -6.06 14.12 8.03
CA LEU A 276 -6.96 15.26 7.89
C LEU A 276 -8.06 14.94 6.85
N GLN A 277 -9.12 15.75 6.85
CA GLN A 277 -10.23 15.64 5.88
C GLN A 277 -9.73 15.75 4.43
N GLU A 278 -8.77 16.64 4.20
CA GLU A 278 -8.07 16.87 2.93
C GLU A 278 -6.58 17.03 3.20
N MET A 279 -5.73 16.45 2.35
CA MET A 279 -4.28 16.43 2.52
C MET A 279 -3.58 16.64 1.18
N HIS A 280 -2.70 17.63 1.12
CA HIS A 280 -1.83 17.89 -0.02
C HIS A 280 -0.41 17.47 0.36
N VAL A 281 0.14 16.45 -0.32
CA VAL A 281 1.44 15.86 0.03
C VAL A 281 2.35 15.72 -1.19
N THR A 282 3.61 16.14 -1.02
CA THR A 282 4.67 15.87 -2.00
C THR A 282 5.25 14.49 -1.69
N LEU A 283 5.09 13.52 -2.60
CA LEU A 283 5.53 12.14 -2.39
C LEU A 283 6.56 11.68 -3.44
N THR A 284 7.53 10.88 -3.01
CA THR A 284 8.42 10.12 -3.90
C THR A 284 8.11 8.63 -3.91
N ASN A 285 8.26 8.01 -5.09
CA ASN A 285 8.25 6.56 -5.26
C ASN A 285 9.64 6.02 -5.63
N GLY A 286 10.71 6.75 -5.29
CA GLY A 286 12.10 6.46 -5.67
C GLY A 286 12.43 6.79 -7.13
N ARG A 287 11.47 6.70 -8.04
CA ARG A 287 11.65 7.01 -9.47
C ARG A 287 11.36 8.48 -9.81
N ARG A 288 10.45 9.11 -9.07
CA ARG A 288 10.04 10.52 -9.24
C ARG A 288 9.49 11.07 -7.93
N VAL A 289 9.52 12.39 -7.81
CA VAL A 289 8.68 13.18 -6.90
C VAL A 289 7.44 13.63 -7.67
N GLY A 290 6.32 13.80 -6.99
CA GLY A 290 5.10 14.43 -7.52
C GLY A 290 4.21 14.93 -6.40
N GLU A 291 3.16 15.66 -6.76
CA GLU A 291 2.15 16.16 -5.83
C GLU A 291 0.89 15.26 -5.86
N TYR A 292 0.35 14.99 -4.68
CA TYR A 292 -0.78 14.09 -4.47
C TYR A 292 -1.76 14.69 -3.48
N GLU A 293 -3.03 14.71 -3.86
CA GLU A 293 -4.18 15.02 -3.02
C GLU A 293 -4.77 13.70 -2.48
N TYR A 294 -5.08 13.69 -1.19
CA TYR A 294 -5.83 12.63 -0.52
C TYR A 294 -6.99 13.25 0.27
N SER A 295 -8.12 12.55 0.34
CA SER A 295 -9.24 12.94 1.20
C SER A 295 -9.71 11.78 2.07
N PHE A 296 -10.36 12.12 3.17
CA PHE A 296 -11.20 11.20 3.93
C PHE A 296 -12.44 10.82 3.09
N GLU A 297 -12.68 9.51 2.97
CA GLU A 297 -13.83 8.94 2.24
C GLU A 297 -14.91 8.42 3.20
N GLY A 298 -14.51 7.89 4.37
CA GLY A 298 -15.44 7.36 5.36
C GLY A 298 -14.79 6.57 6.50
N GLU A 299 -15.63 5.95 7.32
CA GLU A 299 -15.23 4.97 8.33
C GLU A 299 -15.74 3.58 7.95
N ASP A 300 -14.88 2.57 8.13
CA ASP A 300 -15.16 1.17 7.83
C ASP A 300 -14.74 0.28 9.01
N SER A 301 -15.36 -0.89 9.15
CA SER A 301 -14.96 -1.93 10.11
C SER A 301 -14.37 -3.14 9.40
N LEU A 302 -13.17 -3.57 9.76
CA LEU A 302 -12.53 -4.78 9.23
C LEU A 302 -12.38 -5.85 10.32
N VAL A 303 -12.52 -7.13 9.95
CA VAL A 303 -12.24 -8.25 10.84
C VAL A 303 -10.80 -8.75 10.62
N ILE A 304 -9.96 -8.63 11.64
CA ILE A 304 -8.53 -8.96 11.61
C ILE A 304 -8.23 -9.82 12.84
N ALA A 305 -7.71 -11.03 12.65
CA ALA A 305 -7.43 -11.99 13.74
C ALA A 305 -8.63 -12.17 14.72
N ASP A 306 -9.84 -12.34 14.18
CA ASP A 306 -11.12 -12.46 14.91
C ASP A 306 -11.55 -11.23 15.73
N GLN A 307 -10.83 -10.11 15.60
CA GLN A 307 -11.17 -8.82 16.21
C GLN A 307 -11.79 -7.89 15.15
N THR A 308 -12.85 -7.17 15.50
CA THR A 308 -13.36 -6.07 14.68
C THR A 308 -12.56 -4.81 14.99
N ILE A 309 -11.92 -4.24 13.98
CA ILE A 309 -11.08 -3.05 14.06
C ILE A 309 -11.77 -1.93 13.27
N GLN A 310 -11.98 -0.79 13.93
CA GLN A 310 -12.48 0.42 13.29
C GLN A 310 -11.37 1.09 12.49
N THR A 311 -11.71 1.60 11.30
CA THR A 311 -10.75 2.20 10.39
C THR A 311 -11.27 3.48 9.76
N VAL A 312 -10.37 4.43 9.55
CA VAL A 312 -10.57 5.57 8.66
C VAL A 312 -10.12 5.18 7.25
N HIS A 313 -10.97 5.40 6.25
CA HIS A 313 -10.66 5.19 4.84
C HIS A 313 -10.25 6.52 4.19
N ILE A 314 -9.03 6.57 3.65
CA ILE A 314 -8.55 7.69 2.83
C ILE A 314 -8.26 7.25 1.40
N VAL A 315 -8.57 8.14 0.44
CA VAL A 315 -8.49 7.86 -0.99
C VAL A 315 -7.61 8.88 -1.71
N HIS A 316 -6.82 8.43 -2.69
CA HIS A 316 -6.15 9.33 -3.62
C HIS A 316 -7.16 9.92 -4.61
N THR A 317 -7.43 11.23 -4.48
CA THR A 317 -8.41 11.94 -5.31
C THR A 317 -7.81 12.42 -6.63
N ARG A 318 -6.63 13.05 -6.57
CA ARG A 318 -5.97 13.72 -7.69
C ARG A 318 -4.46 13.82 -7.46
N GLY A 319 -3.68 13.76 -8.54
CA GLY A 319 -2.23 13.98 -8.49
C GLY A 319 -1.57 13.60 -9.80
N ASP A 320 -0.24 13.57 -9.82
CA ASP A 320 0.55 13.31 -11.03
C ASP A 320 0.49 11.85 -11.52
N THR A 321 -0.56 11.07 -11.25
CA THR A 321 -0.59 9.62 -11.52
C THR A 321 -1.97 9.10 -11.94
N ASP A 322 -1.96 8.08 -12.79
CA ASP A 322 -3.14 7.25 -13.10
C ASP A 322 -3.29 6.10 -12.08
N GLU A 323 -2.30 5.90 -11.21
CA GLU A 323 -2.32 4.86 -10.16
C GLU A 323 -3.07 5.39 -8.93
N LYS A 324 -4.21 4.79 -8.57
CA LYS A 324 -4.93 5.18 -7.34
C LYS A 324 -4.51 4.31 -6.17
N VAL A 325 -4.30 4.93 -5.01
CA VAL A 325 -4.05 4.26 -3.74
C VAL A 325 -5.14 4.63 -2.76
N GLU A 326 -5.70 3.63 -2.10
CA GLU A 326 -6.72 3.74 -1.06
C GLU A 326 -6.19 3.02 0.19
N LEU A 327 -6.34 3.63 1.36
CA LEU A 327 -5.79 3.15 2.63
C LEU A 327 -6.86 3.11 3.71
N TRP A 328 -6.97 1.98 4.40
CA TRP A 328 -7.75 1.86 5.64
C TRP A 328 -6.79 1.84 6.82
N LEU A 329 -6.94 2.84 7.68
CA LEU A 329 -6.05 3.16 8.78
C LEU A 329 -6.76 2.82 10.11
N ALA A 330 -6.20 1.91 10.89
CA ALA A 330 -6.83 1.41 12.12
C ALA A 330 -6.84 2.45 13.24
N SER A 331 -8.01 3.06 13.50
CA SER A 331 -8.17 4.22 14.39
C SER A 331 -7.67 3.92 15.81
N ASP A 332 -8.08 2.78 16.37
CA ASP A 332 -7.68 2.32 17.71
C ASP A 332 -6.19 1.93 17.80
N TYR A 333 -5.54 1.72 16.66
CA TYR A 333 -4.13 1.34 16.53
C TYR A 333 -3.31 2.47 15.90
N ARG A 334 -3.59 3.71 16.28
CA ARG A 334 -2.83 4.90 15.84
C ARG A 334 -2.75 5.00 14.32
N TYR A 335 -3.86 4.73 13.63
CA TYR A 335 -3.97 4.84 12.18
C TYR A 335 -2.95 3.98 11.39
N VAL A 336 -2.46 2.88 11.97
CA VAL A 336 -1.63 1.91 11.24
C VAL A 336 -2.41 1.37 10.03
N PRO A 337 -1.82 1.28 8.82
CA PRO A 337 -2.50 0.77 7.65
C PRO A 337 -2.79 -0.73 7.79
N VAL A 338 -4.07 -1.09 7.69
CA VAL A 338 -4.57 -2.48 7.79
C VAL A 338 -5.26 -2.99 6.53
N LYS A 339 -5.65 -2.11 5.60
CA LYS A 339 -5.93 -2.48 4.22
C LYS A 339 -5.32 -1.46 3.27
N ILE A 340 -4.77 -1.95 2.16
CA ILE A 340 -4.14 -1.14 1.11
C ILE A 340 -4.71 -1.63 -0.21
N LYS A 341 -5.34 -0.75 -0.99
CA LYS A 341 -5.84 -1.06 -2.34
C LYS A 341 -5.15 -0.16 -3.35
N LYS A 342 -4.60 -0.77 -4.38
CA LYS A 342 -3.90 -0.07 -5.47
C LYS A 342 -4.50 -0.43 -6.81
N LEU A 343 -4.95 0.59 -7.55
CA LEU A 343 -5.24 0.48 -8.98
C LEU A 343 -3.96 0.80 -9.75
N GLU A 344 -3.46 -0.17 -10.52
CA GLU A 344 -2.32 -0.01 -11.42
C GLU A 344 -2.74 0.58 -12.77
N LYS A 345 -1.80 1.22 -13.48
CA LYS A 345 -2.06 1.84 -14.81
C LYS A 345 -2.59 0.91 -15.89
N ASN A 346 -2.41 -0.40 -15.73
CA ASN A 346 -2.94 -1.42 -16.63
C ASN A 346 -4.35 -1.90 -16.27
N GLY A 347 -5.02 -1.26 -15.30
CA GLY A 347 -6.34 -1.63 -14.79
C GLY A 347 -6.34 -2.77 -13.77
N MET A 348 -5.18 -3.33 -13.42
CA MET A 348 -5.07 -4.35 -12.40
C MET A 348 -5.29 -3.74 -11.01
N VAL A 349 -6.16 -4.34 -10.21
CA VAL A 349 -6.36 -3.95 -8.80
C VAL A 349 -5.59 -4.92 -7.92
N ILE A 350 -4.75 -4.42 -7.03
CA ILE A 350 -4.07 -5.19 -5.99
C ILE A 350 -4.65 -4.75 -4.64
N GLU A 351 -5.16 -5.69 -3.86
CA GLU A 351 -5.59 -5.44 -2.48
C GLU A 351 -4.69 -6.22 -1.51
N GLN A 352 -4.29 -5.58 -0.42
CA GLN A 352 -3.58 -6.19 0.69
C GLN A 352 -4.44 -6.00 1.93
N VAL A 353 -4.91 -7.09 2.53
CA VAL A 353 -5.80 -7.06 3.71
C VAL A 353 -5.06 -7.70 4.88
N ALA A 354 -4.96 -6.99 6.00
CA ALA A 354 -4.26 -7.47 7.18
C ALA A 354 -4.96 -8.71 7.76
N THR A 355 -4.16 -9.73 8.09
CA THR A 355 -4.60 -10.92 8.84
C THR A 355 -4.04 -10.96 10.24
N ARG A 356 -3.01 -10.15 10.52
CA ARG A 356 -2.41 -9.98 11.85
C ARG A 356 -1.78 -8.60 11.97
N LEU A 357 -1.98 -7.98 13.12
CA LEU A 357 -1.34 -6.74 13.54
C LEU A 357 -0.66 -6.99 14.90
N ILE A 358 0.58 -6.54 15.06
CA ILE A 358 1.32 -6.55 16.32
C ILE A 358 1.88 -5.15 16.53
N THR A 359 1.71 -4.60 17.74
CA THR A 359 2.19 -3.27 18.14
C THR A 359 2.86 -3.37 19.50
N GLU A 360 4.07 -2.84 19.65
CA GLU A 360 4.89 -2.86 20.88
C GLU A 360 5.34 -1.43 21.26
#